data_AF-A0A6G1ILU6-F1
#
_entry.id   AF-A0A6G1ILU6-F1
#
_cell.length_a   1.000
_cell.length_b   1.000
_cell.length_c   1.000
_cell.angle_alpha   90.00
_cell.angle_beta   90.00
_cell.angle_gamma   90.00
#
_symmetry.space_group_name_H-M   'P 1'
#
loop_
_entity.id
_entity.type
_entity.pdbx_description
1 polymer ?
#
loop_
_entity_poly.entity_id
_entity_poly.type
_entity_poly.pdbx_seq_one_letter_code
_entity_poly.pdbx_strand_id
1 'polypeptide(L)'
;MDADRRLVKALEAANDALQHLSMSPDFGCLDCTHIDRLLARVVDLPTEGNQRNSRRNLLVIRQWMITEGPGVVLLEVLGQLYWRLGELNAKQFEKFKTTLQTQQTYLSLIQDTGAVTLVVQRIRHIQRSKADACQDFLCEISDLAGLKVESPMLEMDALRATSSSPFTPPTSVHSFDSSSSQESGYNSLIKYVPDTSAWCDMEQLLLDFYINGLCPGRTASTTSNTYLTLLQTAQTCESTRYAILSLSAFYIREYLPSERERWHQAELYYSSQALQALAQQISTGDNYEAALATAMLLMHHSAVDEPNDASLCWSCHANIFEIVPTDLVNPTSDPATFMRTQLVLARTAQTSFALQNTQLTSLETKNWYEGMAPSETQKICAITGISPQLLFIISSINSLAIEDGPNKLMYAQLQEQQLQNLRQWSAELPGDAQDVMLATAEAFRLAALIYVRCRLYGFTRFNPAVMELNDALTAVLLSIPVKGNLYTATYPVWPLFIAAVTANSDKRDRLYQRVVPIREGDKNTLPAVLKRISGMRIWLQNQDATQQRRDGWWEDMLQPSNSTTDVPFNRLLCLG
;
A
#
# COMPACT_ATOMS: atom_id res chain seq x y z
N MET A 1 5.69 19.49 -45.06
CA MET A 1 4.31 20.01 -45.27
C MET A 1 3.33 19.53 -44.21
N ASP A 2 3.29 18.24 -43.85
CA ASP A 2 2.26 17.73 -42.92
C ASP A 2 2.49 18.13 -41.44
N ALA A 3 3.75 18.38 -41.05
CA ALA A 3 4.12 18.75 -39.69
C ALA A 3 3.67 20.18 -39.29
N ASP A 4 3.84 21.18 -40.17
CA ASP A 4 3.40 22.55 -39.90
C ASP A 4 1.87 22.67 -39.88
N ARG A 5 1.17 21.83 -40.65
CA ARG A 5 -0.30 21.80 -40.69
C ARG A 5 -0.92 21.39 -39.34
N ARG A 6 -0.26 20.51 -38.58
CA ARG A 6 -0.72 20.06 -37.24
C ARG A 6 -0.59 21.17 -36.22
N LEU A 7 0.53 21.90 -36.25
CA LEU A 7 0.76 23.06 -35.39
C LEU A 7 -0.26 24.17 -35.66
N VAL A 8 -0.52 24.46 -36.94
CA VAL A 8 -1.51 25.49 -37.34
C VAL A 8 -2.91 25.13 -36.82
N LYS A 9 -3.35 23.88 -36.99
CA LYS A 9 -4.66 23.43 -36.49
C LYS A 9 -4.78 23.49 -34.96
N ALA A 10 -3.70 23.18 -34.24
CA ALA A 10 -3.68 23.30 -32.78
C ALA A 10 -3.79 24.78 -32.36
N LEU A 11 -3.09 25.68 -33.03
CA LEU A 11 -3.15 27.12 -32.78
C LEU A 11 -4.53 27.70 -33.12
N GLU A 12 -5.15 27.31 -34.23
CA GLU A 12 -6.52 27.71 -34.59
C GLU A 12 -7.51 27.34 -33.49
N ALA A 13 -7.51 26.07 -33.06
CA ALA A 13 -8.40 25.60 -32.00
C ALA A 13 -8.14 26.29 -30.64
N ALA A 14 -6.88 26.60 -30.31
CA ALA A 14 -6.54 27.34 -29.11
C ALA A 14 -7.00 28.81 -29.18
N ASN A 15 -6.88 29.44 -30.35
CA ASN A 15 -7.34 30.82 -30.58
C ASN A 15 -8.86 30.93 -30.50
N ASP A 16 -9.59 29.96 -31.05
CA ASP A 16 -11.05 29.91 -30.94
C ASP A 16 -11.48 29.81 -29.47
N ALA A 17 -10.82 28.93 -28.70
CA ALA A 17 -11.07 28.78 -27.26
C ALA A 17 -10.74 30.07 -26.48
N LEU A 18 -9.61 30.71 -26.77
CA LEU A 18 -9.22 32.00 -26.17
C LEU A 18 -10.23 33.11 -26.50
N GLN A 19 -10.72 33.16 -27.73
CA GLN A 19 -11.74 34.12 -28.12
C GLN A 19 -13.04 33.88 -27.36
N HIS A 20 -13.47 32.63 -27.21
CA HIS A 20 -14.64 32.27 -26.39
C HIS A 20 -14.48 32.69 -24.93
N LEU A 21 -13.32 32.45 -24.32
CA LEU A 21 -13.03 32.85 -22.93
C LEU A 21 -12.99 34.37 -22.76
N SER A 22 -12.48 35.11 -23.76
CA SER A 22 -12.42 36.57 -23.71
C SER A 22 -13.80 37.24 -23.78
N MET A 23 -14.81 36.54 -24.31
CA MET A 23 -16.18 37.05 -24.46
C MET A 23 -17.08 36.73 -23.26
N SER A 24 -16.65 35.84 -22.36
CA SER A 24 -17.40 35.42 -21.17
C SER A 24 -16.46 35.37 -19.95
N PRO A 25 -16.31 36.49 -19.21
CA PRO A 25 -15.37 36.56 -18.07
C PRO A 25 -15.84 35.77 -16.84
N ASP A 26 -17.08 35.29 -16.83
CA ASP A 26 -17.60 34.41 -15.78
C ASP A 26 -17.49 32.94 -16.23
N PHE A 27 -16.66 32.18 -15.52
CA PHE A 27 -16.45 30.75 -15.77
C PHE A 27 -17.61 29.87 -15.26
N GLY A 28 -18.62 30.44 -14.60
CA GLY A 28 -19.78 29.71 -14.06
C GLY A 28 -20.66 29.04 -15.12
N CYS A 29 -20.52 29.39 -16.40
CA CYS A 29 -21.25 28.78 -17.51
C CYS A 29 -20.55 27.53 -18.11
N LEU A 30 -19.33 27.20 -17.66
CA LEU A 30 -18.58 26.06 -18.16
C LEU A 30 -19.12 24.73 -17.60
N ASP A 31 -19.22 23.72 -18.47
CA ASP A 31 -19.61 22.37 -18.07
C ASP A 31 -18.52 21.74 -17.20
N CYS A 32 -18.74 21.82 -15.89
CA CYS A 32 -17.85 21.27 -14.88
C CYS A 32 -17.70 19.75 -15.01
N THR A 33 -18.66 19.03 -15.61
CA THR A 33 -18.56 17.58 -15.76
C THR A 33 -17.47 17.18 -16.75
N HIS A 34 -17.26 17.97 -17.81
CA HIS A 34 -16.19 17.73 -18.77
C HIS A 34 -14.82 18.08 -18.18
N ILE A 35 -14.75 19.19 -17.44
CA ILE A 35 -13.56 19.61 -16.69
C ILE A 35 -13.17 18.51 -15.70
N ASP A 36 -14.12 17.96 -14.94
CA ASP A 36 -13.85 16.92 -13.95
C ASP A 36 -13.32 15.63 -14.58
N ARG A 37 -13.95 15.18 -15.68
CA ARG A 37 -13.53 13.95 -16.37
C ARG A 37 -12.11 14.06 -16.91
N LEU A 38 -11.75 15.22 -17.46
CA LEU A 38 -10.41 15.47 -17.94
C LEU A 38 -9.41 15.54 -16.79
N LEU A 39 -9.70 16.34 -15.76
CA LEU A 39 -8.85 16.47 -14.58
C LEU A 39 -8.64 15.12 -13.88
N ALA A 40 -9.68 14.29 -13.76
CA ALA A 40 -9.57 12.95 -13.16
C ALA A 40 -8.63 12.02 -13.93
N ARG A 41 -8.38 12.28 -15.22
CA ARG A 41 -7.42 11.54 -16.05
C ARG A 41 -6.03 12.19 -16.09
N VAL A 42 -5.95 13.51 -15.91
CA VAL A 42 -4.67 14.25 -15.83
C VAL A 42 -3.99 14.03 -14.47
N VAL A 43 -4.80 14.04 -13.41
CA VAL A 43 -4.41 13.75 -12.03
C VAL A 43 -3.94 12.31 -11.89
N ASP A 44 -4.73 11.38 -12.42
CA ASP A 44 -4.49 9.94 -12.32
C ASP A 44 -4.37 9.36 -13.73
N LEU A 45 -3.12 9.32 -14.20
CA LEU A 45 -2.77 8.96 -15.56
C LEU A 45 -3.03 7.46 -15.82
N PRO A 46 -3.64 7.09 -16.96
CA PRO A 46 -3.96 5.71 -17.25
C PRO A 46 -2.71 4.83 -17.29
N THR A 47 -2.78 3.68 -16.63
CA THR A 47 -1.67 2.75 -16.38
C THR A 47 -1.64 1.56 -17.34
N GLU A 48 -2.75 1.27 -18.04
CA GLU A 48 -2.87 0.16 -18.98
C GLU A 48 -2.02 0.36 -20.25
N GLY A 49 -1.37 -0.71 -20.70
CA GLY A 49 -0.53 -0.70 -21.91
C GLY A 49 -1.27 -0.31 -23.20
N ASN A 50 -2.58 -0.59 -23.27
CA ASN A 50 -3.44 -0.25 -24.42
C ASN A 50 -3.75 1.25 -24.51
N GLN A 51 -3.49 2.02 -23.45
CA GLN A 51 -3.75 3.46 -23.37
C GLN A 51 -2.47 4.31 -23.51
N ARG A 52 -1.39 3.75 -24.07
CA ARG A 52 -0.08 4.42 -24.17
C ARG A 52 -0.13 5.79 -24.86
N ASN A 53 -0.92 5.93 -25.93
CA ASN A 53 -1.09 7.21 -26.62
C ASN A 53 -1.88 8.21 -25.78
N SER A 54 -2.93 7.74 -25.09
CA SER A 54 -3.72 8.57 -24.19
C SER A 54 -2.91 9.07 -22.99
N ARG A 55 -2.05 8.23 -22.41
CA ARG A 55 -1.13 8.60 -21.33
C ARG A 55 -0.15 9.68 -21.77
N ARG A 56 0.46 9.54 -22.96
CA ARG A 56 1.37 10.55 -23.51
C ARG A 56 0.68 11.91 -23.66
N ASN A 57 -0.55 11.94 -24.17
CA ASN A 57 -1.28 13.19 -24.38
C ASN A 57 -1.66 13.87 -23.05
N LEU A 58 -2.10 13.08 -22.06
CA LEU A 58 -2.41 13.58 -20.72
C LEU A 58 -1.17 14.14 -20.00
N LEU A 59 0.00 13.51 -20.21
CA LEU A 59 1.27 14.02 -19.68
C LEU A 59 1.64 15.39 -20.25
N VAL A 60 1.38 15.63 -21.53
CA VAL A 60 1.62 16.96 -22.17
C VAL A 60 0.75 18.03 -21.50
N ILE A 61 -0.52 17.73 -21.24
CA ILE A 61 -1.44 18.65 -20.57
C ILE A 61 -1.03 18.86 -19.11
N ARG A 62 -0.70 17.78 -18.38
CA ARG A 62 -0.23 17.85 -16.98
C ARG A 62 1.00 18.76 -16.87
N GLN A 63 1.99 18.55 -17.74
CA GLN A 63 3.20 19.37 -17.76
C GLN A 63 2.89 20.83 -18.09
N TRP A 64 1.96 21.07 -19.03
CA TRP A 64 1.55 22.43 -19.38
C TRP A 64 0.92 23.16 -18.20
N MET A 65 0.03 22.49 -17.45
CA MET A 65 -0.59 23.03 -16.23
C MET A 65 0.44 23.35 -15.15
N ILE A 66 1.47 22.52 -15.01
CA ILE A 66 2.55 22.72 -14.03
C ILE A 66 3.43 23.91 -14.43
N THR A 67 3.76 24.06 -15.72
CA THR A 67 4.71 25.09 -16.17
C THR A 67 4.09 26.46 -16.40
N GLU A 68 2.85 26.53 -16.87
CA GLU A 68 2.19 27.79 -17.26
C GLU A 68 0.99 28.12 -16.35
N GLY A 69 0.62 27.23 -15.43
CA GLY A 69 -0.48 27.41 -14.50
C GLY A 69 -1.72 26.57 -14.84
N PRO A 70 -2.57 26.25 -13.84
CA PRO A 70 -3.66 25.28 -14.01
C PRO A 70 -4.79 25.77 -14.94
N GLY A 71 -4.91 27.09 -15.16
CA GLY A 71 -5.93 27.68 -16.03
C GLY A 71 -5.84 27.25 -17.50
N VAL A 72 -4.68 26.77 -17.97
CA VAL A 72 -4.50 26.30 -19.36
C VAL A 72 -5.41 25.11 -19.72
N VAL A 73 -5.89 24.35 -18.72
CA VAL A 73 -6.80 23.23 -18.94
C VAL A 73 -8.15 23.68 -19.52
N LEU A 74 -8.53 24.95 -19.36
CA LEU A 74 -9.76 25.49 -19.95
C LEU A 74 -9.66 25.59 -21.48
N LEU A 75 -8.45 25.77 -22.02
CA LEU A 75 -8.21 25.74 -23.47
C LEU A 75 -8.38 24.34 -24.03
N GLU A 76 -8.02 23.33 -23.26
CA GLU A 76 -8.27 21.94 -23.63
C GLU A 76 -9.78 21.67 -23.71
N VAL A 77 -10.51 22.03 -22.67
CA VAL A 77 -11.95 21.76 -22.55
C VAL A 77 -12.76 22.46 -23.65
N LEU A 78 -12.41 23.69 -24.00
CA LEU A 78 -13.11 24.47 -25.02
C LEU A 78 -12.60 24.22 -26.45
N GLY A 79 -11.28 24.02 -26.60
CA GLY A 79 -10.64 23.83 -27.90
C GLY A 79 -10.53 22.36 -28.34
N GLN A 80 -10.85 21.39 -27.47
CA GLN A 80 -10.63 19.96 -27.67
C GLN A 80 -9.19 19.67 -28.13
N LEU A 81 -8.22 20.22 -27.41
CA LEU A 81 -6.81 20.19 -27.79
C LEU A 81 -6.15 18.82 -27.55
N TYR A 82 -6.83 17.87 -26.92
CA TYR A 82 -6.26 16.67 -26.30
C TYR A 82 -5.56 15.79 -27.32
N TRP A 83 -6.26 15.54 -28.43
CA TRP A 83 -5.74 14.78 -29.54
C TRP A 83 -4.73 15.58 -30.36
N ARG A 84 -4.95 16.89 -30.50
CA ARG A 84 -4.12 17.79 -31.33
C ARG A 84 -2.74 18.01 -30.71
N LEU A 85 -2.65 18.21 -29.40
CA LEU A 85 -1.39 18.36 -28.67
C LEU A 85 -0.59 17.05 -28.65
N GLY A 86 -1.28 15.90 -28.60
CA GLY A 86 -0.66 14.58 -28.68
C GLY A 86 0.10 14.30 -29.99
N GLU A 87 -0.34 14.92 -31.09
CA GLU A 87 0.28 14.79 -32.41
C GLU A 87 1.53 15.67 -32.58
N LEU A 88 1.78 16.61 -31.67
CA LEU A 88 2.94 17.50 -31.71
C LEU A 88 4.17 16.79 -31.13
N ASN A 89 5.34 17.04 -31.75
CA ASN A 89 6.61 16.73 -31.13
C ASN A 89 7.05 17.84 -30.16
N ALA A 90 8.08 17.59 -29.34
CA ALA A 90 8.53 18.55 -28.32
C ALA A 90 8.86 19.94 -28.89
N LYS A 91 9.54 20.03 -30.04
CA LYS A 91 9.86 21.32 -30.68
C LYS A 91 8.61 22.07 -31.14
N GLN A 92 7.62 21.35 -31.65
CA GLN A 92 6.34 21.93 -32.08
C GLN A 92 5.50 22.38 -30.90
N PHE A 93 5.50 21.62 -29.80
CA PHE A 93 4.81 22.01 -28.58
C PHE A 93 5.42 23.25 -27.93
N GLU A 94 6.76 23.37 -27.91
CA GLU A 94 7.42 24.60 -27.47
C GLU A 94 7.11 25.79 -28.41
N LYS A 95 7.08 25.57 -29.73
CA LYS A 95 6.66 26.60 -30.69
C LYS A 95 5.19 27.01 -30.50
N PHE A 96 4.32 26.06 -30.17
CA PHE A 96 2.92 26.31 -29.83
C PHE A 96 2.80 27.21 -28.59
N LYS A 97 3.47 26.85 -27.48
CA LYS A 97 3.48 27.65 -26.25
C LYS A 97 4.02 29.06 -26.46
N THR A 98 5.20 29.17 -27.09
CA THR A 98 5.82 30.48 -27.37
C THR A 98 4.94 31.36 -28.26
N THR A 99 4.19 30.76 -29.19
CA THR A 99 3.22 31.51 -30.01
C THR A 99 2.05 32.01 -29.17
N LEU A 100 1.48 31.19 -28.28
CA LEU A 100 0.41 31.62 -27.37
C LEU A 100 0.85 32.70 -26.39
N GLN A 101 2.08 32.63 -25.87
CA GLN A 101 2.67 33.63 -24.98
C GLN A 101 2.80 35.02 -25.61
N THR A 102 2.76 35.13 -26.95
CA THR A 102 2.74 36.43 -27.64
C THR A 102 1.36 37.09 -27.63
N GLN A 103 0.31 36.36 -27.22
CA GLN A 103 -1.06 36.83 -27.22
C GLN A 103 -1.48 37.31 -25.83
N GLN A 104 -1.96 38.54 -25.74
CA GLN A 104 -2.38 39.14 -24.47
C GLN A 104 -3.54 38.37 -23.82
N THR A 105 -4.46 37.83 -24.61
CA THR A 105 -5.61 37.03 -24.12
C THR A 105 -5.17 35.75 -23.42
N TYR A 106 -4.10 35.10 -23.90
CA TYR A 106 -3.52 33.93 -23.25
C TYR A 106 -2.83 34.29 -21.93
N LEU A 107 -2.04 35.37 -21.91
CA LEU A 107 -1.39 35.85 -20.70
C LEU A 107 -2.41 36.24 -19.62
N SER A 108 -3.52 36.86 -20.02
CA SER A 108 -4.63 37.17 -19.13
C SER A 108 -5.27 35.91 -18.55
N LEU A 109 -5.47 34.85 -19.34
CA LEU A 109 -6.05 33.59 -18.86
C LEU A 109 -5.17 32.88 -17.82
N ILE A 110 -3.86 32.77 -18.07
CA ILE A 110 -2.96 32.05 -17.15
C ILE A 110 -2.74 32.81 -15.83
N GLN A 111 -2.95 34.13 -15.84
CA GLN A 111 -2.89 35.00 -14.65
C GLN A 111 -4.26 35.22 -14.01
N ASP A 112 -5.34 34.68 -14.59
CA ASP A 112 -6.69 34.88 -14.10
C ASP A 112 -6.93 34.06 -12.82
N THR A 113 -7.08 34.75 -11.69
CA THR A 113 -7.31 34.12 -10.39
C THR A 113 -8.61 33.32 -10.35
N GLY A 114 -9.64 33.71 -11.11
CA GLY A 114 -10.91 33.00 -11.21
C GLY A 114 -10.76 31.65 -11.91
N ALA A 115 -10.05 31.61 -13.04
CA ALA A 115 -9.74 30.39 -13.77
C ALA A 115 -8.93 29.41 -12.90
N VAL A 116 -7.90 29.91 -12.22
CA VAL A 116 -7.07 29.11 -11.32
C VAL A 116 -7.90 28.56 -10.16
N THR A 117 -8.72 29.41 -9.52
CA THR A 117 -9.57 29.01 -8.40
C THR A 117 -10.57 27.95 -8.81
N LEU A 118 -11.24 28.10 -9.96
CA LEU A 118 -12.17 27.11 -10.50
C LEU A 118 -11.49 25.76 -10.68
N VAL A 119 -10.34 25.72 -11.35
CA VAL A 119 -9.63 24.46 -11.63
C VAL A 119 -9.17 23.79 -10.34
N VAL A 120 -8.60 24.55 -9.39
CA VAL A 120 -8.20 24.00 -8.08
C VAL A 120 -9.41 23.49 -7.29
N GLN A 121 -10.55 24.20 -7.32
CA GLN A 121 -11.79 23.73 -6.72
C GLN A 121 -12.28 22.44 -7.36
N ARG A 122 -12.19 22.28 -8.69
CA ARG A 122 -12.55 21.03 -9.37
C ARG A 122 -11.59 19.89 -9.04
N ILE A 123 -10.28 20.13 -8.94
CA ILE A 123 -9.31 19.12 -8.49
C ILE A 123 -9.65 18.65 -7.07
N ARG A 124 -10.00 19.57 -6.15
CA ARG A 124 -10.47 19.24 -4.79
C ARG A 124 -11.81 18.51 -4.80
N HIS A 125 -12.70 18.79 -5.74
CA HIS A 125 -13.96 18.06 -5.90
C HIS A 125 -13.70 16.58 -6.24
N ILE A 126 -12.75 16.32 -7.15
CA ILE A 126 -12.37 14.96 -7.59
C ILE A 126 -11.61 14.20 -6.48
N GLN A 127 -11.00 14.92 -5.52
CA GLN A 127 -10.25 14.35 -4.39
C GLN A 127 -11.07 13.33 -3.57
N ARG A 128 -12.40 13.44 -3.55
CA ARG A 128 -13.28 12.45 -2.88
C ARG A 128 -13.18 11.03 -3.45
N SER A 129 -12.73 10.89 -4.70
CA SER A 129 -12.58 9.60 -5.39
C SER A 129 -11.12 9.22 -5.66
N LYS A 130 -10.20 10.20 -5.65
CA LYS A 130 -8.77 10.04 -6.00
C LYS A 130 -7.87 10.88 -5.10
N ALA A 131 -8.00 10.67 -3.78
CA ALA A 131 -7.43 11.56 -2.77
C ALA A 131 -5.92 11.79 -2.91
N ASP A 132 -5.15 10.71 -3.03
CA ASP A 132 -3.68 10.76 -3.10
C ASP A 132 -3.18 11.39 -4.40
N ALA A 133 -3.74 10.97 -5.55
CA ALA A 133 -3.34 11.51 -6.85
C ALA A 133 -3.66 13.01 -6.96
N CYS A 134 -4.81 13.45 -6.43
CA CYS A 134 -5.17 14.87 -6.38
C CYS A 134 -4.21 15.66 -5.49
N GLN A 135 -3.81 15.11 -4.34
CA GLN A 135 -2.89 15.77 -3.43
C GLN A 135 -1.50 15.92 -4.05
N ASP A 136 -0.97 14.87 -4.66
CA ASP A 136 0.31 14.89 -5.38
C ASP A 136 0.31 15.94 -6.49
N PHE A 137 -0.77 15.99 -7.28
CA PHE A 137 -0.87 16.95 -8.37
C PHE A 137 -1.03 18.40 -7.89
N LEU A 138 -1.74 18.63 -6.78
CA LEU A 138 -1.84 19.96 -6.17
C LEU A 138 -0.49 20.45 -5.61
N CYS A 139 0.32 19.55 -5.06
CA CYS A 139 1.69 19.86 -4.67
C CYS A 139 2.55 20.24 -5.89
N GLU A 140 2.50 19.46 -6.97
CA GLU A 140 3.22 19.75 -8.23
C GLU A 140 2.86 21.12 -8.83
N ILE A 141 1.58 21.54 -8.74
CA ILE A 141 1.13 22.87 -9.20
C ILE A 141 1.66 23.97 -8.28
N SER A 142 1.73 23.73 -6.97
CA SER A 142 2.09 24.74 -5.96
C SER A 142 3.60 25.03 -5.94
N ASP A 143 4.43 24.02 -6.16
CA ASP A 143 5.90 24.11 -6.06
C ASP A 143 6.54 24.98 -7.16
N LEU A 144 5.84 25.23 -8.28
CA LEU A 144 6.32 26.03 -9.41
C LEU A 144 5.59 27.38 -9.59
N ALA A 145 4.33 27.50 -9.13
CA ALA A 145 3.52 28.71 -9.34
C ALA A 145 3.64 29.77 -8.22
N GLY A 146 4.39 29.50 -7.14
CA GLY A 146 4.62 30.47 -6.05
C GLY A 146 3.36 30.87 -5.26
N LEU A 147 2.23 30.17 -5.47
CA LEU A 147 0.98 30.41 -4.75
C LEU A 147 1.01 29.67 -3.41
N LYS A 148 1.17 30.43 -2.31
CA LYS A 148 0.88 29.93 -0.96
C LYS A 148 -0.61 29.60 -0.86
N VAL A 149 -0.94 28.32 -0.94
CA VAL A 149 -2.27 27.84 -0.57
C VAL A 149 -2.29 27.71 0.95
N GLU A 150 -2.85 28.72 1.64
CA GLU A 150 -3.21 28.57 3.05
C GLU A 150 -4.22 27.42 3.17
N SER A 151 -4.05 26.60 4.20
CA SER A 151 -4.93 25.48 4.53
C SER A 151 -6.07 25.97 5.43
N PRO A 152 -7.35 25.89 5.01
CA PRO A 152 -8.47 26.08 5.91
C PRO A 152 -9.29 24.78 5.93
N MET A 153 -8.89 23.85 6.79
CA MET A 153 -9.75 22.72 7.19
C MET A 153 -10.92 23.16 8.11
N LEU A 154 -11.15 24.46 8.31
CA LEU A 154 -12.10 24.97 9.31
C LEU A 154 -13.27 25.81 8.77
N GLU A 155 -13.38 26.06 7.45
CA GLU A 155 -14.48 26.88 6.92
C GLU A 155 -15.62 26.09 6.24
N MET A 156 -15.45 24.79 6.01
CA MET A 156 -16.48 24.00 5.32
C MET A 156 -17.68 23.59 6.19
N ASP A 157 -17.57 23.74 7.51
CA ASP A 157 -18.67 23.47 8.45
C ASP A 157 -19.58 24.69 8.70
N ALA A 158 -19.14 25.90 8.36
CA ALA A 158 -19.92 27.13 8.57
C ALA A 158 -20.98 27.39 7.47
N LEU A 159 -20.83 26.79 6.28
CA LEU A 159 -21.75 27.00 5.14
C LEU A 159 -22.86 25.94 5.02
N ARG A 160 -22.90 24.96 5.93
CA ARG A 160 -24.01 23.97 6.01
C ARG A 160 -25.25 24.48 6.74
N ALA A 161 -25.18 25.66 7.34
CA ALA A 161 -26.24 26.19 8.20
C ALA A 161 -26.96 27.40 7.61
N THR A 162 -27.24 27.45 6.29
CA THR A 162 -28.27 28.35 5.71
C THR A 162 -28.54 28.03 4.23
N SER A 163 -29.35 27.01 3.94
CA SER A 163 -30.32 27.07 2.83
C SER A 163 -31.30 25.91 2.92
N SER A 164 -32.49 26.20 3.43
CA SER A 164 -33.67 25.35 3.36
C SER A 164 -34.37 25.55 2.02
N SER A 165 -34.57 24.47 1.26
CA SER A 165 -35.70 24.36 0.33
C SER A 165 -36.04 22.88 0.04
N PRO A 166 -37.32 22.47 0.13
CA PRO A 166 -37.80 21.13 -0.18
C PRO A 166 -38.21 21.01 -1.66
N PHE A 167 -38.23 19.77 -2.18
CA PHE A 167 -38.68 19.35 -3.52
C PHE A 167 -37.67 19.43 -4.67
N THR A 168 -36.94 18.33 -4.92
CA THR A 168 -36.93 17.51 -6.16
C THR A 168 -35.74 16.53 -6.12
N PRO A 169 -35.89 15.27 -6.60
CA PRO A 169 -34.85 14.25 -6.49
C PRO A 169 -33.88 14.31 -7.70
N PRO A 170 -32.55 14.16 -7.52
CA PRO A 170 -31.68 13.87 -8.65
C PRO A 170 -31.58 12.35 -8.82
N THR A 171 -32.15 11.92 -9.95
CA THR A 171 -32.04 10.61 -10.59
C THR A 171 -30.61 10.08 -10.63
N SER A 172 -30.47 8.83 -10.22
CA SER A 172 -29.28 8.00 -10.37
C SER A 172 -28.89 7.86 -11.85
N VAL A 173 -27.64 8.15 -12.17
CA VAL A 173 -27.04 7.72 -13.45
C VAL A 173 -26.25 6.45 -13.18
N HIS A 174 -26.93 5.32 -13.31
CA HIS A 174 -26.30 4.02 -13.45
C HIS A 174 -25.64 3.93 -14.83
N SER A 175 -24.34 3.64 -14.86
CA SER A 175 -23.68 3.06 -16.02
C SER A 175 -23.75 1.55 -15.87
N PHE A 176 -24.84 0.98 -16.36
CA PHE A 176 -24.90 -0.44 -16.72
C PHE A 176 -24.08 -0.61 -18.01
N ASP A 177 -22.91 -1.23 -17.91
CA ASP A 177 -22.43 -2.07 -18.99
C ASP A 177 -22.57 -3.53 -18.54
N SER A 178 -23.38 -4.25 -19.29
CA SER A 178 -23.80 -5.62 -19.03
C SER A 178 -22.91 -6.60 -19.79
N SER A 179 -22.85 -7.82 -19.24
CA SER A 179 -22.29 -9.06 -19.81
C SER A 179 -20.80 -9.32 -19.61
N SER A 180 -20.36 -9.38 -18.35
CA SER A 180 -19.34 -10.37 -18.01
C SER A 180 -20.01 -11.75 -18.03
N SER A 181 -19.67 -12.54 -19.04
CA SER A 181 -19.70 -14.00 -18.98
C SER A 181 -19.28 -14.48 -17.59
N GLN A 182 -19.98 -15.48 -17.08
CA GLN A 182 -19.64 -16.21 -15.86
C GLN A 182 -18.21 -16.77 -15.92
N GLU A 183 -17.23 -15.98 -15.49
CA GLU A 183 -16.01 -16.49 -14.88
C GLU A 183 -16.21 -16.36 -13.36
N SER A 184 -16.78 -17.41 -12.78
CA SER A 184 -17.00 -17.56 -11.34
C SER A 184 -15.69 -17.82 -10.61
N GLY A 185 -14.81 -16.81 -10.54
CA GLY A 185 -13.56 -16.86 -9.78
C GLY A 185 -13.26 -15.52 -9.15
N TYR A 186 -13.44 -15.40 -7.84
CA TYR A 186 -13.00 -14.23 -7.08
C TYR A 186 -11.47 -14.10 -7.21
N ASN A 187 -11.02 -13.07 -7.93
CA ASN A 187 -9.61 -12.85 -8.26
C ASN A 187 -8.81 -12.12 -7.17
N SER A 188 -9.36 -11.92 -5.97
CA SER A 188 -8.76 -11.14 -4.87
C SER A 188 -8.40 -12.03 -3.66
N LEU A 189 -8.01 -11.45 -2.52
CA LEU A 189 -7.76 -12.18 -1.27
C LEU A 189 -9.03 -12.80 -0.69
N ILE A 190 -10.18 -12.12 -0.78
CA ILE A 190 -11.46 -12.67 -0.33
C ILE A 190 -12.04 -13.54 -1.44
N LYS A 191 -12.19 -14.84 -1.16
CA LYS A 191 -12.53 -15.87 -2.16
C LYS A 191 -14.02 -16.14 -2.31
N TYR A 192 -14.84 -15.60 -1.41
CA TYR A 192 -16.28 -15.82 -1.36
C TYR A 192 -16.94 -14.76 -0.47
N VAL A 193 -18.14 -14.32 -0.86
CA VAL A 193 -19.00 -13.44 -0.07
C VAL A 193 -20.40 -14.07 -0.03
N PRO A 194 -20.96 -14.38 1.15
CA PRO A 194 -22.27 -15.00 1.24
C PRO A 194 -23.39 -14.06 0.80
N ASP A 195 -24.48 -14.63 0.28
CA ASP A 195 -25.71 -13.89 -0.04
C ASP A 195 -26.47 -13.55 1.25
N THR A 196 -26.68 -12.27 1.53
CA THR A 196 -27.39 -11.80 2.72
C THR A 196 -28.90 -11.99 2.65
N SER A 197 -29.45 -12.33 1.47
CA SER A 197 -30.89 -12.55 1.29
C SER A 197 -31.36 -13.91 1.84
N ALA A 198 -30.46 -14.88 1.97
CA ALA A 198 -30.71 -16.17 2.60
C ALA A 198 -30.60 -16.01 4.13
N TRP A 199 -31.73 -15.79 4.80
CA TRP A 199 -31.78 -15.54 6.23
C TRP A 199 -31.08 -16.64 7.06
N CYS A 200 -30.08 -16.25 7.84
CA CYS A 200 -29.64 -16.95 9.05
C CYS A 200 -28.97 -15.97 10.04
N ASP A 201 -28.75 -16.45 11.25
CA ASP A 201 -28.01 -15.82 12.35
C ASP A 201 -26.73 -15.10 11.87
N MET A 202 -26.50 -13.87 12.35
CA MET A 202 -25.36 -13.04 11.96
C MET A 202 -24.03 -13.76 12.20
N GLU A 203 -23.91 -14.47 13.32
CA GLU A 203 -22.68 -15.21 13.64
C GLU A 203 -22.42 -16.32 12.63
N GLN A 204 -23.46 -17.03 12.20
CA GLN A 204 -23.32 -18.09 11.20
C GLN A 204 -22.89 -17.54 9.85
N LEU A 205 -23.43 -16.39 9.43
CA LEU A 205 -23.00 -15.73 8.19
C LEU A 205 -21.54 -15.28 8.28
N LEU A 206 -21.14 -14.67 9.40
CA LEU A 206 -19.75 -14.26 9.61
C LEU A 206 -18.79 -15.45 9.66
N LEU A 207 -19.19 -16.57 10.25
CA LEU A 207 -18.40 -17.81 10.24
C LEU A 207 -18.32 -18.43 8.85
N ASP A 208 -19.41 -18.45 8.09
CA ASP A 208 -19.41 -18.92 6.69
C ASP A 208 -18.46 -18.06 5.84
N PHE A 209 -18.54 -16.74 5.99
CA PHE A 209 -17.60 -15.81 5.35
C PHE A 209 -16.15 -16.01 5.80
N TYR A 210 -15.91 -16.28 7.08
CA TYR A 210 -14.56 -16.59 7.57
C TYR A 210 -13.97 -17.83 6.90
N ILE A 211 -14.75 -18.91 6.86
CA ILE A 211 -14.32 -20.23 6.36
C ILE A 211 -14.11 -20.18 4.84
N ASN A 212 -15.09 -19.67 4.11
CA ASN A 212 -15.12 -19.76 2.65
C ASN A 212 -14.53 -18.52 1.97
N GLY A 213 -14.64 -17.35 2.61
CA GLY A 213 -14.15 -16.08 2.08
C GLY A 213 -12.73 -15.74 2.50
N LEU A 214 -12.48 -15.68 3.81
CA LEU A 214 -11.23 -15.15 4.36
C LEU A 214 -10.10 -16.18 4.37
N CYS A 215 -10.35 -17.37 4.94
CA CYS A 215 -9.34 -18.40 5.17
C CYS A 215 -8.61 -18.84 3.88
N PRO A 216 -9.29 -19.12 2.76
CA PRO A 216 -8.62 -19.57 1.53
C PRO A 216 -7.74 -18.47 0.90
N GLY A 217 -7.97 -17.22 1.28
CA GLY A 217 -7.13 -16.09 0.91
C GLY A 217 -5.85 -15.92 1.71
N ARG A 218 -5.67 -16.66 2.82
CA ARG A 218 -4.54 -16.45 3.72
C ARG A 218 -3.29 -17.22 3.33
N THR A 219 -3.44 -18.33 2.63
CA THR A 219 -2.31 -19.20 2.24
C THR A 219 -2.61 -19.93 0.94
N ALA A 220 -1.56 -20.20 0.16
CA ALA A 220 -1.65 -21.05 -1.03
C ALA A 220 -1.58 -22.55 -0.67
N SER A 221 -1.21 -22.89 0.56
CA SER A 221 -1.13 -24.28 1.01
C SER A 221 -2.51 -24.92 1.05
N THR A 222 -2.65 -26.09 0.42
CA THR A 222 -3.88 -26.91 0.49
C THR A 222 -3.85 -27.87 1.68
N THR A 223 -2.67 -28.09 2.26
CA THR A 223 -2.43 -29.07 3.33
C THR A 223 -2.45 -28.45 4.72
N SER A 224 -2.21 -27.15 4.84
CA SER A 224 -2.10 -26.46 6.14
C SER A 224 -2.63 -25.03 6.07
N ASN A 225 -3.67 -24.73 6.86
CA ASN A 225 -4.18 -23.37 7.00
C ASN A 225 -4.52 -23.10 8.48
N THR A 226 -3.65 -22.35 9.16
CA THR A 226 -3.81 -22.03 10.58
C THR A 226 -5.15 -21.36 10.86
N TYR A 227 -5.61 -20.44 10.01
CA TYR A 227 -6.87 -19.74 10.20
C TYR A 227 -8.07 -20.71 10.26
N LEU A 228 -8.05 -21.79 9.48
CA LEU A 228 -9.06 -22.86 9.59
C LEU A 228 -8.90 -23.66 10.89
N THR A 229 -7.66 -23.98 11.30
CA THR A 229 -7.44 -24.73 12.55
C THR A 229 -7.94 -23.98 13.79
N LEU A 230 -7.92 -22.63 13.77
CA LEU A 230 -8.44 -21.81 14.87
C LEU A 230 -9.94 -21.97 15.12
N LEU A 231 -10.70 -22.54 14.19
CA LEU A 231 -12.13 -22.83 14.38
C LEU A 231 -12.35 -23.84 15.50
N GLN A 232 -11.45 -24.82 15.65
CA GLN A 232 -11.51 -25.78 16.76
C GLN A 232 -11.33 -25.07 18.10
N THR A 233 -10.39 -24.13 18.17
CA THR A 233 -10.18 -23.28 19.35
C THR A 233 -11.39 -22.39 19.63
N ALA A 234 -12.00 -21.81 18.60
CA ALA A 234 -13.19 -20.97 18.73
C ALA A 234 -14.43 -21.71 19.23
N GLN A 235 -14.51 -23.05 19.10
CA GLN A 235 -15.60 -23.84 19.67
C GLN A 235 -15.53 -23.91 21.19
N THR A 236 -14.33 -23.82 21.77
CA THR A 236 -14.11 -23.95 23.22
C THR A 236 -13.77 -22.63 23.90
N CYS A 237 -13.27 -21.64 23.15
CA CYS A 237 -12.78 -20.39 23.70
C CYS A 237 -13.51 -19.19 23.08
N GLU A 238 -14.31 -18.50 23.91
CA GLU A 238 -15.12 -17.37 23.48
C GLU A 238 -14.30 -16.21 22.93
N SER A 239 -13.13 -15.94 23.53
CA SER A 239 -12.24 -14.86 23.07
C SER A 239 -11.83 -15.04 21.60
N THR A 240 -11.46 -16.26 21.22
CA THR A 240 -11.06 -16.61 19.85
C THR A 240 -12.26 -16.55 18.91
N ARG A 241 -13.43 -17.04 19.35
CA ARG A 241 -14.68 -16.97 18.60
C ARG A 241 -15.05 -15.53 18.26
N TYR A 242 -15.06 -14.64 19.26
CA TYR A 242 -15.37 -13.23 19.06
C TYR A 242 -14.31 -12.52 18.19
N ALA A 243 -13.03 -12.87 18.31
CA ALA A 243 -11.99 -12.32 17.44
C ALA A 243 -12.19 -12.73 15.96
N ILE A 244 -12.58 -13.99 15.70
CA ILE A 244 -12.93 -14.47 14.35
C ILE A 244 -14.13 -13.67 13.80
N LEU A 245 -15.20 -13.51 14.59
CA LEU A 245 -16.40 -12.78 14.18
C LEU A 245 -16.09 -11.30 13.90
N SER A 246 -15.28 -10.67 14.75
CA SER A 246 -14.85 -9.27 14.57
C SER A 246 -14.04 -9.10 13.28
N LEU A 247 -13.04 -9.96 13.05
CA LEU A 247 -12.23 -9.94 11.83
C LEU A 247 -13.09 -10.16 10.57
N SER A 248 -14.06 -11.07 10.65
CA SER A 248 -14.98 -11.36 9.55
C SER A 248 -15.86 -10.16 9.22
N ALA A 249 -16.43 -9.52 10.24
CA ALA A 249 -17.25 -8.31 10.10
C ALA A 249 -16.44 -7.15 9.51
N PHE A 250 -15.17 -7.01 9.90
CA PHE A 250 -14.26 -5.99 9.38
C PHE A 250 -13.97 -6.13 7.87
N TYR A 251 -13.86 -7.35 7.36
CA TYR A 251 -13.64 -7.59 5.93
C TYR A 251 -14.95 -7.55 5.14
N ILE A 252 -16.01 -8.19 5.62
CA ILE A 252 -17.27 -8.32 4.86
C ILE A 252 -17.93 -6.96 4.59
N ARG A 253 -17.74 -5.97 5.49
CA ARG A 253 -18.30 -4.61 5.34
C ARG A 253 -17.86 -3.90 4.07
N GLU A 254 -16.73 -4.29 3.49
CA GLU A 254 -16.22 -3.70 2.23
C GLU A 254 -16.92 -4.29 0.99
N TYR A 255 -17.53 -5.47 1.11
CA TYR A 255 -18.24 -6.15 0.00
C TYR A 255 -19.74 -5.95 0.04
N LEU A 256 -20.28 -5.44 1.16
CA LEU A 256 -21.70 -5.20 1.36
C LEU A 256 -21.95 -3.73 1.73
N PRO A 257 -21.82 -2.77 0.78
CA PRO A 257 -21.83 -1.34 1.07
C PRO A 257 -23.15 -0.84 1.66
N SER A 258 -24.28 -1.44 1.25
CA SER A 258 -25.62 -1.12 1.76
C SER A 258 -25.79 -1.44 3.24
N GLU A 259 -25.00 -2.37 3.77
CA GLU A 259 -25.04 -2.83 5.15
C GLU A 259 -23.75 -2.47 5.92
N ARG A 260 -22.91 -1.59 5.36
CA ARG A 260 -21.58 -1.25 5.91
C ARG A 260 -21.63 -0.90 7.40
N GLU A 261 -22.61 -0.08 7.79
CA GLU A 261 -22.79 0.36 9.18
C GLU A 261 -23.15 -0.79 10.12
N ARG A 262 -24.01 -1.71 9.66
CA ARG A 262 -24.39 -2.92 10.43
C ARG A 262 -23.16 -3.77 10.73
N TRP A 263 -22.33 -4.01 9.72
CA TRP A 263 -21.11 -4.80 9.85
C TRP A 263 -20.04 -4.08 10.67
N HIS A 264 -19.95 -2.75 10.58
CA HIS A 264 -19.07 -1.96 11.43
C HIS A 264 -19.49 -2.04 12.92
N GLN A 265 -20.79 -1.96 13.21
CA GLN A 265 -21.30 -2.15 14.57
C GLN A 265 -21.02 -3.57 15.10
N ALA A 266 -21.19 -4.59 14.25
CA ALA A 266 -20.86 -5.98 14.60
C ALA A 266 -19.36 -6.15 14.91
N GLU A 267 -18.48 -5.57 14.08
CA GLU A 267 -17.04 -5.55 14.30
C GLU A 267 -16.67 -4.93 15.65
N LEU A 268 -17.21 -3.74 15.97
CA LEU A 268 -16.96 -3.04 17.23
C LEU A 268 -17.49 -3.83 18.45
N TYR A 269 -18.66 -4.43 18.31
CA TYR A 269 -19.24 -5.28 19.33
C TYR A 269 -18.35 -6.51 19.60
N TYR A 270 -18.03 -7.28 18.55
CA TYR A 270 -17.25 -8.51 18.70
C TYR A 270 -15.78 -8.25 19.09
N SER A 271 -15.15 -7.15 18.65
CA SER A 271 -13.80 -6.79 19.12
C SER A 271 -13.80 -6.48 20.62
N SER A 272 -14.81 -5.76 21.10
CA SER A 272 -14.98 -5.47 22.52
C SER A 272 -15.21 -6.75 23.34
N GLN A 273 -16.06 -7.66 22.85
CA GLN A 273 -16.30 -8.96 23.50
C GLN A 273 -15.05 -9.84 23.50
N ALA A 274 -14.28 -9.85 22.40
CA ALA A 274 -13.03 -10.60 22.31
C ALA A 274 -12.02 -10.14 23.37
N LEU A 275 -11.84 -8.83 23.54
CA LEU A 275 -10.94 -8.27 24.54
C LEU A 275 -11.40 -8.55 25.98
N GLN A 276 -12.70 -8.44 26.27
CA GLN A 276 -13.26 -8.76 27.57
C GLN A 276 -13.07 -10.25 27.92
N ALA A 277 -13.42 -11.14 27.00
CA ALA A 277 -13.26 -12.57 27.16
C ALA A 277 -11.77 -12.97 27.27
N LEU A 278 -10.88 -12.33 26.49
CA LEU A 278 -9.43 -12.54 26.59
C LEU A 278 -8.89 -12.13 27.96
N ALA A 279 -9.30 -10.96 28.47
CA ALA A 279 -8.89 -10.50 29.79
C ALA A 279 -9.33 -11.49 30.90
N GLN A 280 -10.58 -11.97 30.82
CA GLN A 280 -11.10 -12.99 31.75
C GLN A 280 -10.31 -14.31 31.64
N GLN A 281 -10.09 -14.79 30.43
CA GLN A 281 -9.32 -16.01 30.14
C GLN A 281 -7.91 -15.94 30.72
N ILE A 282 -7.20 -14.82 30.53
CA ILE A 282 -5.87 -14.60 31.11
C ILE A 282 -5.93 -14.62 32.64
N SER A 283 -6.90 -13.91 33.23
CA SER A 283 -7.03 -13.78 34.69
C SER A 283 -7.35 -15.10 35.40
N THR A 284 -8.07 -15.98 34.71
CA THR A 284 -8.45 -17.31 35.21
C THR A 284 -7.41 -18.38 34.89
N GLY A 285 -6.43 -18.04 34.05
CA GLY A 285 -5.38 -18.96 33.59
C GLY A 285 -5.89 -20.06 32.67
N ASP A 286 -6.95 -19.79 31.92
CA ASP A 286 -7.58 -20.77 31.03
C ASP A 286 -6.97 -20.73 29.61
N ASN A 287 -6.64 -21.91 29.08
CA ASN A 287 -6.18 -22.17 27.72
C ASN A 287 -5.32 -21.06 27.09
N TYR A 288 -4.07 -20.88 27.55
CA TYR A 288 -3.19 -19.81 27.07
C TYR A 288 -2.85 -19.88 25.57
N GLU A 289 -2.90 -21.06 24.95
CA GLU A 289 -2.74 -21.21 23.50
C GLU A 289 -3.89 -20.52 22.74
N ALA A 290 -5.12 -20.65 23.23
CA ALA A 290 -6.26 -19.94 22.66
C ALA A 290 -6.12 -18.42 22.80
N ALA A 291 -5.52 -17.95 23.91
CA ALA A 291 -5.23 -16.53 24.07
C ALA A 291 -4.22 -16.02 23.03
N LEU A 292 -3.23 -16.83 22.62
CA LEU A 292 -2.35 -16.48 21.49
C LEU A 292 -3.09 -16.41 20.16
N ALA A 293 -3.99 -17.37 19.89
CA ALA A 293 -4.81 -17.35 18.68
C ALA A 293 -5.65 -16.08 18.61
N THR A 294 -6.28 -15.69 19.72
CA THR A 294 -7.02 -14.43 19.85
C THR A 294 -6.12 -13.22 19.59
N ALA A 295 -4.93 -13.16 20.22
CA ALA A 295 -3.98 -12.08 20.01
C ALA A 295 -3.49 -11.96 18.55
N MET A 296 -3.25 -13.10 17.88
CA MET A 296 -2.89 -13.14 16.46
C MET A 296 -4.00 -12.55 15.57
N LEU A 297 -5.27 -12.92 15.81
CA LEU A 297 -6.41 -12.42 15.04
C LEU A 297 -6.63 -10.91 15.25
N LEU A 298 -6.50 -10.44 16.48
CA LEU A 298 -6.58 -9.01 16.80
C LEU A 298 -5.41 -8.23 16.20
N MET A 299 -4.19 -8.79 16.21
CA MET A 299 -3.04 -8.22 15.52
C MET A 299 -3.28 -8.10 14.01
N HIS A 300 -3.81 -9.14 13.38
CA HIS A 300 -4.17 -9.11 11.95
C HIS A 300 -5.19 -8.01 11.66
N HIS A 301 -6.28 -7.93 12.44
CA HIS A 301 -7.28 -6.87 12.32
C HIS A 301 -6.60 -5.48 12.39
N SER A 302 -5.86 -5.21 13.46
CA SER A 302 -5.23 -3.91 13.70
C SER A 302 -4.10 -3.57 12.71
N ALA A 303 -3.42 -4.56 12.13
CA ALA A 303 -2.33 -4.34 11.17
C ALA A 303 -2.84 -3.89 9.80
N VAL A 304 -4.05 -4.31 9.44
CA VAL A 304 -4.69 -4.02 8.15
C VAL A 304 -5.61 -2.81 8.22
N ASP A 305 -6.07 -2.43 9.42
CA ASP A 305 -6.88 -1.22 9.61
C ASP A 305 -6.06 0.05 9.40
N GLU A 306 -6.68 1.05 8.76
CA GLU A 306 -6.01 2.33 8.54
C GLU A 306 -5.86 3.07 9.87
N PRO A 307 -4.64 3.49 10.23
CA PRO A 307 -4.38 3.84 11.61
C PRO A 307 -4.84 5.29 11.89
N ASN A 308 -6.03 5.45 12.47
CA ASN A 308 -6.51 6.73 13.01
C ASN A 308 -5.61 7.21 14.15
N ASP A 309 -5.37 8.52 14.34
CA ASP A 309 -4.44 9.04 15.36
C ASP A 309 -4.66 8.53 16.80
N ALA A 310 -5.88 8.11 17.14
CA ALA A 310 -6.25 7.54 18.44
C ALA A 310 -6.07 6.01 18.56
N SER A 311 -5.78 5.30 17.47
CA SER A 311 -5.64 3.83 17.48
C SER A 311 -4.30 3.37 18.07
N LEU A 312 -4.37 2.30 18.88
CA LEU A 312 -3.19 1.60 19.38
C LEU A 312 -2.42 0.97 18.22
N CYS A 313 -1.09 0.92 18.36
CA CYS A 313 -0.25 0.20 17.40
C CYS A 313 -0.59 -1.30 17.41
N TRP A 314 -0.74 -1.91 16.23
CA TRP A 314 -1.05 -3.35 16.07
C TRP A 314 -0.11 -4.28 16.85
N SER A 315 1.13 -3.85 17.10
CA SER A 315 2.12 -4.60 17.88
C SER A 315 1.75 -4.77 19.36
N CYS A 316 0.82 -3.99 19.89
CA CYS A 316 0.39 -4.09 21.29
C CYS A 316 -0.16 -5.48 21.64
N HIS A 317 -0.73 -6.20 20.66
CA HIS A 317 -1.26 -7.55 20.86
C HIS A 317 -0.15 -8.57 21.16
N ALA A 318 1.11 -8.28 20.83
CA ALA A 318 2.26 -9.11 21.23
C ALA A 318 2.56 -9.05 22.74
N ASN A 319 2.01 -8.08 23.47
CA ASN A 319 2.18 -7.98 24.92
C ASN A 319 1.57 -9.18 25.66
N ILE A 320 0.76 -10.01 24.99
CA ILE A 320 0.28 -11.28 25.55
C ILE A 320 1.42 -12.16 26.09
N PHE A 321 2.61 -12.11 25.45
CA PHE A 321 3.78 -12.87 25.89
C PHE A 321 4.43 -12.35 27.18
N GLU A 322 4.15 -11.10 27.57
CA GLU A 322 4.59 -10.55 28.86
C GLU A 322 3.61 -10.89 30.00
N ILE A 323 2.37 -11.24 29.64
CA ILE A 323 1.29 -11.47 30.60
C ILE A 323 1.16 -12.97 30.89
N VAL A 324 1.34 -13.81 29.87
CA VAL A 324 1.14 -15.26 29.97
C VAL A 324 2.43 -15.97 30.40
N PRO A 325 2.37 -16.98 31.30
CA PRO A 325 3.54 -17.76 31.69
C PRO A 325 4.15 -18.50 30.50
N THR A 326 5.44 -18.30 30.25
CA THR A 326 6.08 -18.80 29.02
C THR A 326 6.17 -20.31 28.90
N ASP A 327 6.09 -21.04 30.01
CA ASP A 327 6.15 -22.52 30.01
C ASP A 327 4.81 -23.15 29.59
N LEU A 328 3.75 -22.35 29.51
CA LEU A 328 2.39 -22.78 29.18
C LEU A 328 1.98 -22.42 27.75
N VAL A 329 2.94 -21.95 26.96
CA VAL A 329 2.70 -21.56 25.58
C VAL A 329 3.83 -22.07 24.69
N ASN A 330 3.46 -22.58 23.53
CA ASN A 330 4.37 -23.03 22.52
C ASN A 330 4.87 -21.82 21.72
N PRO A 331 6.15 -21.40 21.88
CA PRO A 331 6.69 -20.25 21.15
C PRO A 331 6.86 -20.50 19.64
N THR A 332 6.69 -21.76 19.21
CA THR A 332 6.79 -22.20 17.81
C THR A 332 5.42 -22.45 17.17
N SER A 333 4.31 -22.19 17.89
CA SER A 333 2.97 -22.27 17.30
C SER A 333 2.81 -21.29 16.15
N ASP A 334 1.89 -21.59 15.22
CA ASP A 334 1.63 -20.69 14.09
C ASP A 334 1.20 -19.28 14.53
N PRO A 335 0.33 -19.09 15.56
CA PRO A 335 0.05 -17.76 16.10
C PRO A 335 1.28 -17.01 16.60
N ALA A 336 2.16 -17.68 17.34
CA ALA A 336 3.41 -17.07 17.82
C ALA A 336 4.34 -16.72 16.64
N THR A 337 4.45 -17.61 15.66
CA THR A 337 5.28 -17.41 14.45
C THR A 337 4.76 -16.27 13.59
N PHE A 338 3.44 -16.13 13.43
CA PHE A 338 2.82 -15.00 12.73
C PHE A 338 3.17 -13.68 13.41
N MET A 339 2.86 -13.54 14.72
CA MET A 339 3.13 -12.31 15.46
C MET A 339 4.61 -11.94 15.45
N ARG A 340 5.49 -12.94 15.63
CA ARG A 340 6.94 -12.75 15.56
C ARG A 340 7.39 -12.28 14.19
N THR A 341 6.83 -12.85 13.11
CA THR A 341 7.13 -12.43 11.75
C THR A 341 6.80 -10.95 11.54
N GLN A 342 5.61 -10.52 11.95
CA GLN A 342 5.20 -9.12 11.81
C GLN A 342 6.14 -8.17 12.55
N LEU A 343 6.50 -8.49 13.81
CA LEU A 343 7.43 -7.67 14.59
C LEU A 343 8.82 -7.62 13.96
N VAL A 344 9.44 -8.77 13.69
CA VAL A 344 10.81 -8.85 13.15
C VAL A 344 10.93 -8.12 11.81
N LEU A 345 9.94 -8.25 10.92
CA LEU A 345 9.95 -7.54 9.64
C LEU A 345 9.76 -6.03 9.85
N ALA A 346 8.85 -5.61 10.74
CA ALA A 346 8.66 -4.20 11.06
C ALA A 346 9.92 -3.53 11.64
N ARG A 347 10.70 -4.27 12.46
CA ARG A 347 11.99 -3.79 13.00
C ARG A 347 12.99 -3.39 11.91
N THR A 348 12.92 -3.99 10.72
CA THR A 348 13.86 -3.67 9.62
C THR A 348 13.70 -2.24 9.07
N ALA A 349 12.54 -1.62 9.30
CA ALA A 349 12.24 -0.24 8.94
C ALA A 349 12.47 0.75 10.10
N GLN A 350 13.11 0.32 11.19
CA GLN A 350 13.52 1.20 12.29
C GLN A 350 15.02 1.50 12.24
N THR A 351 15.39 2.70 12.68
CA THR A 351 16.80 3.07 12.86
C THR A 351 17.41 2.29 14.02
N SER A 352 18.73 2.10 14.05
CA SER A 352 19.43 1.47 15.18
C SER A 352 19.16 2.20 16.49
N PHE A 353 19.03 3.53 16.46
CA PHE A 353 18.60 4.32 17.62
C PHE A 353 17.19 3.94 18.08
N ALA A 354 16.22 3.86 17.17
CA ALA A 354 14.86 3.47 17.52
C ALA A 354 14.80 2.03 18.06
N LEU A 355 15.55 1.10 17.46
CA LEU A 355 15.64 -0.28 17.92
C LEU A 355 16.26 -0.39 19.33
N GLN A 356 17.33 0.36 19.61
CA GLN A 356 17.96 0.38 20.92
C GLN A 356 17.04 0.88 22.03
N ASN A 357 16.16 1.82 21.71
CA ASN A 357 15.19 2.41 22.65
C ASN A 357 13.83 1.70 22.67
N THR A 358 13.66 0.66 21.85
CA THR A 358 12.43 -0.12 21.81
C THR A 358 12.42 -1.14 22.93
N GLN A 359 11.31 -1.24 23.67
CA GLN A 359 11.07 -2.37 24.54
C GLN A 359 10.69 -3.60 23.69
N LEU A 360 11.63 -4.53 23.54
CA LEU A 360 11.39 -5.79 22.85
C LEU A 360 10.60 -6.75 23.75
N THR A 361 9.67 -7.48 23.13
CA THR A 361 8.89 -8.51 23.83
C THR A 361 9.73 -9.76 24.09
N SER A 362 9.33 -10.58 25.06
CA SER A 362 9.88 -11.93 25.29
C SER A 362 9.74 -12.84 24.07
N LEU A 363 8.74 -12.58 23.21
CA LEU A 363 8.58 -13.23 21.91
C LEU A 363 9.78 -12.99 20.96
N GLU A 364 10.38 -11.80 21.04
CA GLU A 364 11.52 -11.36 20.22
C GLU A 364 12.88 -11.70 20.88
N THR A 365 12.95 -11.73 22.22
CA THR A 365 14.22 -11.82 22.96
C THR A 365 14.58 -13.20 23.49
N LYS A 366 13.61 -14.09 23.74
CA LYS A 366 13.90 -15.45 24.21
C LYS A 366 14.46 -16.32 23.09
N ASN A 367 15.24 -17.34 23.44
CA ASN A 367 15.83 -18.30 22.49
C ASN A 367 14.77 -19.26 21.91
N TRP A 368 13.85 -18.74 21.10
CA TRP A 368 12.76 -19.51 20.48
C TRP A 368 13.22 -20.42 19.33
N TYR A 369 14.41 -20.13 18.77
CA TYR A 369 15.02 -20.92 17.71
C TYR A 369 15.85 -22.09 18.25
N GLU A 370 16.45 -21.93 19.44
CA GLU A 370 17.24 -22.99 20.08
C GLU A 370 16.32 -24.11 20.57
N GLY A 371 16.43 -25.29 19.95
CA GLY A 371 15.61 -26.46 20.28
C GLY A 371 14.58 -26.85 19.21
N MET A 372 14.43 -26.04 18.16
CA MET A 372 13.61 -26.44 17.01
C MET A 372 14.26 -27.60 16.24
N ALA A 373 13.45 -28.60 15.86
CA ALA A 373 13.94 -29.73 15.08
C ALA A 373 14.52 -29.24 13.73
N PRO A 374 15.69 -29.75 13.29
CA PRO A 374 16.33 -29.28 12.06
C PRO A 374 15.43 -29.30 10.83
N SER A 375 14.55 -30.30 10.71
CA SER A 375 13.57 -30.39 9.63
C SER A 375 12.59 -29.21 9.60
N GLU A 376 12.11 -28.77 10.76
CA GLU A 376 11.12 -27.69 10.87
C GLU A 376 11.75 -26.30 10.69
N THR A 377 13.04 -26.13 10.99
CA THR A 377 13.71 -24.82 10.88
C THR A 377 13.69 -24.23 9.47
N GLN A 378 13.73 -25.09 8.45
CA GLN A 378 13.77 -24.72 7.02
C GLN A 378 12.40 -24.83 6.34
N LYS A 379 11.39 -25.31 7.07
CA LYS A 379 10.04 -25.48 6.54
C LYS A 379 9.36 -24.12 6.43
N ILE A 380 8.77 -23.84 5.28
CA ILE A 380 8.03 -22.60 5.03
C ILE A 380 6.75 -22.63 5.89
N CYS A 381 6.57 -21.61 6.72
CA CYS A 381 5.32 -21.39 7.42
C CYS A 381 4.24 -20.96 6.41
N ALA A 382 3.14 -21.70 6.35
CA ALA A 382 2.13 -21.53 5.32
C ALA A 382 1.43 -20.16 5.35
N ILE A 383 1.30 -19.55 6.53
CA ILE A 383 0.61 -18.25 6.70
C ILE A 383 1.54 -17.04 6.64
N THR A 384 2.86 -17.22 6.65
CA THR A 384 3.84 -16.12 6.55
C THR A 384 4.74 -16.20 5.33
N GLY A 385 4.81 -17.35 4.65
CA GLY A 385 5.63 -17.54 3.45
C GLY A 385 7.15 -17.59 3.71
N ILE A 386 7.57 -17.65 4.99
CA ILE A 386 8.98 -17.61 5.43
C ILE A 386 9.25 -18.76 6.41
N SER A 387 10.47 -19.33 6.36
CA SER A 387 10.91 -20.34 7.32
C SER A 387 11.39 -19.73 8.66
N PRO A 388 11.27 -20.46 9.78
CA PRO A 388 11.82 -20.03 11.07
C PRO A 388 13.31 -19.66 11.03
N GLN A 389 14.13 -20.41 10.28
CA GLN A 389 15.55 -20.12 10.13
C GLN A 389 15.79 -18.76 9.44
N LEU A 390 15.07 -18.47 8.36
CA LEU A 390 15.21 -17.17 7.68
C LEU A 390 14.77 -16.02 8.60
N LEU A 391 13.66 -16.21 9.31
CA LEU A 391 13.16 -15.22 10.26
C LEU A 391 14.17 -14.95 11.38
N PHE A 392 14.79 -16.00 11.92
CA PHE A 392 15.85 -15.90 12.92
C PHE A 392 17.06 -15.11 12.40
N ILE A 393 17.48 -15.35 11.15
CA ILE A 393 18.57 -14.61 10.53
C ILE A 393 18.23 -13.12 10.40
N ILE A 394 17.02 -12.78 9.94
CA ILE A 394 16.57 -11.38 9.85
C ILE A 394 16.57 -10.71 11.23
N SER A 395 16.04 -11.41 12.25
CA SER A 395 16.08 -10.93 13.64
C SER A 395 17.53 -10.73 14.12
N SER A 396 18.44 -11.63 13.77
CA SER A 396 19.86 -11.52 14.14
C SER A 396 20.53 -10.31 13.48
N ILE A 397 20.18 -10.00 12.22
CA ILE A 397 20.65 -8.80 11.52
C ILE A 397 20.15 -7.52 12.23
N ASN A 398 18.90 -7.51 12.69
CA ASN A 398 18.35 -6.39 13.47
C ASN A 398 19.15 -6.18 14.77
N SER A 399 19.46 -7.25 15.51
CA SER A 399 20.28 -7.17 16.74
C SER A 399 21.69 -6.67 16.45
N LEU A 400 22.36 -7.21 15.42
CA LEU A 400 23.70 -6.78 15.00
C LEU A 400 23.74 -5.31 14.55
N ALA A 401 22.64 -4.74 14.09
CA ALA A 401 22.57 -3.34 13.70
C ALA A 401 22.74 -2.38 14.91
N ILE A 402 22.37 -2.84 16.11
CA ILE A 402 22.47 -2.08 17.37
C ILE A 402 23.84 -2.31 18.04
N GLU A 403 24.43 -3.48 17.83
CA GLU A 403 25.73 -3.82 18.40
C GLU A 403 26.87 -2.99 17.76
N ASP A 404 27.74 -2.45 18.61
CA ASP A 404 29.00 -1.79 18.23
C ASP A 404 30.19 -2.59 18.78
N GLY A 405 30.30 -3.83 18.32
CA GLY A 405 31.32 -4.78 18.75
C GLY A 405 32.36 -5.08 17.67
N PRO A 406 33.61 -5.43 18.03
CA PRO A 406 34.67 -5.74 17.08
C PRO A 406 34.34 -6.95 16.18
N ASN A 407 33.45 -7.82 16.64
CA ASN A 407 33.04 -9.05 15.94
C ASN A 407 31.83 -8.86 15.00
N LYS A 408 31.26 -7.64 14.90
CA LYS A 408 30.06 -7.37 14.10
C LYS A 408 30.17 -7.85 12.66
N LEU A 409 31.30 -7.58 12.00
CA LEU A 409 31.52 -7.99 10.62
C LEU A 409 31.67 -9.51 10.47
N MET A 410 32.29 -10.18 11.44
CA MET A 410 32.40 -11.64 11.47
C MET A 410 31.01 -12.29 11.58
N TYR A 411 30.16 -11.78 12.47
CA TYR A 411 28.79 -12.26 12.58
C TYR A 411 27.95 -11.93 11.34
N ALA A 412 28.10 -10.74 10.76
CA ALA A 412 27.44 -10.39 9.50
C ALA A 412 27.81 -11.37 8.36
N GLN A 413 29.09 -11.74 8.26
CA GLN A 413 29.57 -12.74 7.30
C GLN A 413 28.95 -14.12 7.54
N LEU A 414 28.84 -14.54 8.80
CA LEU A 414 28.17 -15.79 9.15
C LEU A 414 26.70 -15.78 8.71
N GLN A 415 25.96 -14.70 9.00
CA GLN A 415 24.57 -14.57 8.59
C GLN A 415 24.42 -14.57 7.06
N GLU A 416 25.29 -13.86 6.34
CA GLU A 416 25.29 -13.85 4.88
C GLU A 416 25.58 -15.26 4.31
N GLN A 417 26.56 -15.98 4.85
CA GLN A 417 26.87 -17.35 4.44
C GLN A 417 25.69 -18.29 4.70
N GLN A 418 25.00 -18.14 5.84
CA GLN A 418 23.79 -18.91 6.14
C GLN A 418 22.68 -18.59 5.12
N LEU A 419 22.45 -17.32 4.78
CA LEU A 419 21.47 -16.93 3.75
C LEU A 419 21.80 -17.46 2.36
N GLN A 420 23.08 -17.49 1.98
CA GLN A 420 23.52 -18.03 0.68
C GLN A 420 23.25 -19.54 0.55
N ASN A 421 23.40 -20.27 1.66
CA ASN A 421 23.23 -21.73 1.68
C ASN A 421 21.82 -22.18 2.11
N LEU A 422 20.97 -21.24 2.55
CA LEU A 422 19.64 -21.54 3.04
C LEU A 422 18.76 -22.11 1.92
N ARG A 423 18.24 -23.31 2.15
CA ARG A 423 17.23 -23.95 1.31
C ARG A 423 15.95 -24.10 2.12
N GLN A 424 14.92 -23.41 1.68
CA GLN A 424 13.59 -23.52 2.28
C GLN A 424 12.78 -24.58 1.53
N TRP A 425 11.89 -25.28 2.23
CA TRP A 425 11.07 -26.33 1.66
C TRP A 425 9.62 -26.21 2.12
N SER A 426 8.68 -26.72 1.33
CA SER A 426 7.25 -26.74 1.66
C SER A 426 6.75 -28.18 1.77
N ALA A 427 5.80 -28.42 2.68
CA ALA A 427 5.08 -29.70 2.77
C ALA A 427 3.98 -29.84 1.70
N GLU A 428 3.72 -28.77 0.94
CA GLU A 428 2.74 -28.75 -0.14
C GLU A 428 3.13 -29.72 -1.27
N LEU A 429 2.13 -30.34 -1.90
CA LEU A 429 2.34 -31.23 -3.03
C LEU A 429 2.90 -30.48 -4.25
N PRO A 430 3.71 -31.14 -5.11
CA PRO A 430 4.23 -30.50 -6.32
C PRO A 430 3.12 -29.94 -7.22
N GLY A 431 3.27 -28.67 -7.60
CA GLY A 431 2.33 -27.94 -8.45
C GLY A 431 2.42 -26.43 -8.22
N ASP A 432 1.55 -25.67 -8.87
CA ASP A 432 1.61 -24.19 -8.89
C ASP A 432 1.58 -23.56 -7.49
N ALA A 433 0.84 -24.15 -6.54
CA ALA A 433 0.79 -23.67 -5.15
C ALA A 433 2.16 -23.79 -4.45
N GLN A 434 2.83 -24.93 -4.61
CA GLN A 434 4.19 -25.14 -4.09
C GLN A 434 5.17 -24.18 -4.76
N ASP A 435 5.08 -24.00 -6.08
CA ASP A 435 5.95 -23.08 -6.82
C ASP A 435 5.81 -21.64 -6.33
N VAL A 436 4.59 -21.17 -6.07
CA VAL A 436 4.30 -19.85 -5.50
C VAL A 436 4.86 -19.72 -4.08
N MET A 437 4.72 -20.74 -3.25
CA MET A 437 5.30 -20.74 -1.89
C MET A 437 6.83 -20.67 -1.93
N LEU A 438 7.48 -21.46 -2.81
CA LEU A 438 8.93 -21.46 -2.96
C LEU A 438 9.44 -20.14 -3.52
N ALA A 439 8.77 -19.56 -4.52
CA ALA A 439 9.08 -18.24 -5.05
C ALA A 439 8.93 -17.14 -3.97
N THR A 440 7.88 -17.21 -3.15
CA THR A 440 7.68 -16.28 -2.02
C THR A 440 8.82 -16.39 -1.02
N ALA A 441 9.17 -17.61 -0.60
CA ALA A 441 10.28 -17.85 0.32
C ALA A 441 11.63 -17.39 -0.24
N GLU A 442 11.86 -17.58 -1.55
CA GLU A 442 13.07 -17.09 -2.23
C GLU A 442 13.13 -15.56 -2.28
N ALA A 443 11.99 -14.89 -2.49
CA ALA A 443 11.92 -13.42 -2.42
C ALA A 443 12.37 -12.91 -1.02
N PHE A 444 11.93 -13.55 0.06
CA PHE A 444 12.41 -13.25 1.41
C PHE A 444 13.92 -13.48 1.56
N ARG A 445 14.46 -14.57 1.02
CA ARG A 445 15.90 -14.89 1.12
C ARG A 445 16.77 -13.86 0.39
N LEU A 446 16.38 -13.49 -0.83
CA LEU A 446 17.07 -12.48 -1.63
C LEU A 446 16.98 -11.09 -0.97
N ALA A 447 15.81 -10.73 -0.45
CA ALA A 447 15.65 -9.49 0.30
C ALA A 447 16.49 -9.45 1.58
N ALA A 448 16.64 -10.56 2.29
CA ALA A 448 17.54 -10.66 3.46
C ALA A 448 19.02 -10.49 3.09
N LEU A 449 19.45 -11.02 1.94
CA LEU A 449 20.80 -10.80 1.42
C LEU A 449 21.05 -9.33 1.06
N ILE A 450 20.07 -8.65 0.47
CA ILE A 450 20.15 -7.20 0.24
C ILE A 450 20.21 -6.48 1.59
N TYR A 451 19.31 -6.83 2.51
CA TYR A 451 19.19 -6.19 3.81
C TYR A 451 20.50 -6.25 4.61
N VAL A 452 21.13 -7.43 4.74
CA VAL A 452 22.42 -7.56 5.45
C VAL A 452 23.51 -6.72 4.80
N ARG A 453 23.57 -6.69 3.46
CA ARG A 453 24.57 -5.93 2.71
C ARG A 453 24.42 -4.43 2.90
N CYS A 454 23.20 -3.96 2.85
CA CYS A 454 22.89 -2.56 3.01
C CYS A 454 23.06 -2.10 4.46
N ARG A 455 22.50 -2.86 5.41
CA ARG A 455 22.41 -2.50 6.83
C ARG A 455 23.73 -2.68 7.58
N LEU A 456 24.47 -3.77 7.35
CA LEU A 456 25.66 -4.10 8.15
C LEU A 456 26.99 -3.77 7.44
N TYR A 457 27.07 -3.93 6.11
CA TYR A 457 28.29 -3.58 5.36
C TYR A 457 28.28 -2.16 4.78
N GLY A 458 27.14 -1.46 4.85
CA GLY A 458 26.99 -0.12 4.29
C GLY A 458 27.01 -0.10 2.76
N PHE A 459 26.74 -1.22 2.08
CA PHE A 459 26.65 -1.23 0.62
C PHE A 459 25.45 -0.43 0.17
N THR A 460 25.67 0.57 -0.67
CA THR A 460 24.57 1.38 -1.18
C THR A 460 23.83 0.60 -2.27
N ARG A 461 22.67 1.11 -2.65
CA ARG A 461 21.90 0.62 -3.80
C ARG A 461 22.61 0.68 -5.17
N PHE A 462 23.76 1.34 -5.26
CA PHE A 462 24.60 1.39 -6.47
C PHE A 462 25.72 0.36 -6.46
N ASN A 463 25.89 -0.38 -5.36
CA ASN A 463 26.85 -1.45 -5.28
C ASN A 463 26.44 -2.60 -6.24
N PRO A 464 27.34 -3.11 -7.11
CA PRO A 464 27.01 -4.19 -8.04
C PRO A 464 26.41 -5.43 -7.36
N ALA A 465 26.90 -5.78 -6.18
CA ALA A 465 26.42 -6.93 -5.41
C ALA A 465 24.98 -6.73 -4.88
N VAL A 466 24.54 -5.49 -4.68
CA VAL A 466 23.15 -5.15 -4.33
C VAL A 466 22.29 -5.11 -5.59
N MET A 467 22.81 -4.56 -6.69
CA MET A 467 22.10 -4.47 -7.96
C MET A 467 21.74 -5.85 -8.54
N GLU A 468 22.68 -6.80 -8.53
CA GLU A 468 22.47 -8.17 -9.00
C GLU A 468 21.38 -8.89 -8.19
N LEU A 469 21.44 -8.77 -6.85
CA LEU A 469 20.40 -9.32 -5.98
C LEU A 469 19.05 -8.63 -6.20
N ASN A 470 19.03 -7.31 -6.41
CA ASN A 470 17.81 -6.56 -6.70
C ASN A 470 17.19 -6.99 -8.03
N ASP A 471 18.01 -7.31 -9.04
CA ASP A 471 17.54 -7.87 -10.31
C ASP A 471 16.90 -9.24 -10.13
N ALA A 472 17.57 -10.15 -9.40
CA ALA A 472 17.01 -11.46 -9.07
C ALA A 472 15.71 -11.33 -8.27
N LEU A 473 15.69 -10.50 -7.23
CA LEU A 473 14.51 -10.27 -6.39
C LEU A 473 13.35 -9.68 -7.19
N THR A 474 13.62 -8.71 -8.06
CA THR A 474 12.60 -8.11 -8.94
C THR A 474 12.01 -9.16 -9.88
N ALA A 475 12.83 -10.02 -10.46
CA ALA A 475 12.35 -11.10 -11.32
C ALA A 475 11.41 -12.06 -10.56
N VAL A 476 11.78 -12.46 -9.34
CA VAL A 476 10.94 -13.32 -8.50
C VAL A 476 9.62 -12.60 -8.14
N LEU A 477 9.66 -11.35 -7.68
CA LEU A 477 8.45 -10.57 -7.34
C LEU A 477 7.50 -10.42 -8.53
N LEU A 478 8.02 -10.24 -9.74
CA LEU A 478 7.19 -10.15 -10.95
C LEU A 478 6.53 -11.49 -11.32
N SER A 479 7.10 -12.62 -10.88
CA SER A 479 6.55 -13.96 -11.12
C SER A 479 5.43 -14.35 -10.13
N ILE A 480 5.44 -13.81 -8.91
CA ILE A 480 4.47 -14.15 -7.86
C ILE A 480 3.08 -13.58 -8.22
N PRO A 481 1.98 -14.37 -8.09
CA PRO A 481 0.62 -13.91 -8.38
C PRO A 481 0.20 -12.70 -7.55
N VAL A 482 -0.45 -11.73 -8.20
CA VAL A 482 -1.05 -10.53 -7.59
C VAL A 482 -2.58 -10.50 -7.74
N LYS A 483 -3.14 -11.54 -8.37
CA LYS A 483 -4.57 -11.78 -8.60
C LYS A 483 -4.80 -13.27 -8.88
N GLY A 484 -6.05 -13.70 -8.79
CA GLY A 484 -6.48 -15.07 -9.07
C GLY A 484 -6.37 -16.01 -7.86
N ASN A 485 -6.55 -17.30 -8.10
CA ASN A 485 -6.71 -18.30 -7.02
C ASN A 485 -5.45 -18.45 -6.15
N LEU A 486 -4.26 -18.32 -6.74
CA LEU A 486 -2.98 -18.45 -6.04
C LEU A 486 -2.48 -17.12 -5.43
N TYR A 487 -3.21 -16.02 -5.63
CA TYR A 487 -2.93 -14.78 -4.93
C TYR A 487 -3.51 -14.85 -3.51
N THR A 488 -2.64 -14.70 -2.52
CA THR A 488 -2.94 -14.87 -1.10
C THR A 488 -2.21 -13.82 -0.26
N ALA A 489 -2.56 -13.76 1.02
CA ALA A 489 -1.99 -12.80 1.96
C ALA A 489 -0.49 -13.02 2.25
N THR A 490 0.09 -14.15 1.82
CA THR A 490 1.54 -14.37 1.89
C THR A 490 2.32 -13.62 0.82
N TYR A 491 1.67 -12.76 0.02
CA TYR A 491 2.39 -11.92 -0.93
C TYR A 491 3.51 -11.13 -0.21
N PRO A 492 4.77 -11.18 -0.70
CA PRO A 492 5.92 -10.72 0.06
C PRO A 492 6.06 -9.18 0.06
N VAL A 493 5.31 -8.52 0.96
CA VAL A 493 5.34 -7.05 1.14
C VAL A 493 6.71 -6.56 1.61
N TRP A 494 7.35 -7.23 2.56
CA TRP A 494 8.69 -6.86 3.02
C TRP A 494 9.75 -6.97 1.90
N PRO A 495 9.83 -8.07 1.14
CA PRO A 495 10.72 -8.13 -0.02
C PRO A 495 10.43 -7.06 -1.07
N LEU A 496 9.16 -6.70 -1.31
CA LEU A 496 8.81 -5.58 -2.17
C LEU A 496 9.37 -4.24 -1.65
N PHE A 497 9.27 -3.98 -0.34
CA PHE A 497 9.86 -2.81 0.29
C PHE A 497 11.38 -2.76 0.06
N ILE A 498 12.10 -3.84 0.38
CA ILE A 498 13.55 -3.94 0.18
C ILE A 498 13.92 -3.72 -1.29
N ALA A 499 13.19 -4.34 -2.22
CA ALA A 499 13.41 -4.18 -3.65
C ALA A 499 13.20 -2.73 -4.10
N ALA A 500 12.14 -2.07 -3.65
CA ALA A 500 11.77 -0.74 -4.10
C ALA A 500 12.73 0.35 -3.60
N VAL A 501 13.22 0.25 -2.36
CA VAL A 501 14.17 1.23 -1.79
C VAL A 501 15.59 1.05 -2.32
N THR A 502 15.92 -0.14 -2.86
CA THR A 502 17.23 -0.43 -3.48
C THR A 502 17.21 -0.37 -5.02
N ALA A 503 16.03 -0.30 -5.64
CA ALA A 503 15.87 -0.22 -7.09
C ALA A 503 16.07 1.20 -7.64
N ASN A 504 16.48 1.30 -8.92
CA ASN A 504 16.40 2.53 -9.71
C ASN A 504 14.94 2.97 -9.98
N SER A 505 14.74 4.18 -10.51
CA SER A 505 13.40 4.72 -10.80
C SER A 505 12.56 3.77 -11.65
N ASP A 506 13.14 3.24 -12.73
CA ASP A 506 12.41 2.45 -13.71
C ASP A 506 11.98 1.10 -13.15
N LYS A 507 12.85 0.42 -12.38
CA LYS A 507 12.52 -0.82 -11.69
C LYS A 507 11.49 -0.59 -10.60
N ARG A 508 11.62 0.49 -9.82
CA ARG A 508 10.63 0.84 -8.79
C ARG A 508 9.26 1.09 -9.41
N ASP A 509 9.20 1.81 -10.53
CA ASP A 509 7.95 2.04 -11.26
C ASP A 509 7.34 0.71 -11.76
N ARG A 510 8.15 -0.23 -12.25
CA ARG A 510 7.66 -1.58 -12.62
C ARG A 510 7.09 -2.35 -11.43
N LEU A 511 7.76 -2.31 -10.28
CA LEU A 511 7.27 -2.93 -9.04
C LEU A 511 5.95 -2.31 -8.60
N TYR A 512 5.81 -0.99 -8.70
CA TYR A 512 4.58 -0.28 -8.38
C TYR A 512 3.44 -0.69 -9.31
N GLN A 513 3.70 -0.74 -10.61
CA GLN A 513 2.71 -1.19 -11.60
C GLN A 513 2.30 -2.66 -11.37
N ARG A 514 3.24 -3.51 -10.94
CA ARG A 514 2.95 -4.91 -10.64
C ARG A 514 1.91 -5.06 -9.54
N VAL A 515 1.97 -4.22 -8.51
CA VAL A 515 1.15 -4.35 -7.30
C VAL A 515 -0.11 -3.49 -7.30
N VAL A 516 -0.42 -2.81 -8.40
CA VAL A 516 -1.69 -2.07 -8.57
C VAL A 516 -2.92 -2.93 -8.21
N PRO A 517 -3.04 -4.19 -8.67
CA PRO A 517 -4.18 -5.03 -8.30
C PRO A 517 -4.30 -5.32 -6.79
N ILE A 518 -3.18 -5.34 -6.07
CA ILE A 518 -3.14 -5.52 -4.61
C ILE A 518 -3.55 -4.23 -3.91
N ARG A 519 -3.01 -3.09 -4.37
CA ARG A 519 -3.28 -1.77 -3.81
C ARG A 519 -4.75 -1.36 -3.96
N GLU A 520 -5.36 -1.66 -5.10
CA GLU A 520 -6.74 -1.30 -5.42
C GLU A 520 -7.75 -2.41 -5.08
N GLY A 521 -7.25 -3.55 -4.62
CA GLY A 521 -8.06 -4.71 -4.25
C GLY A 521 -8.49 -4.67 -2.78
N ASP A 522 -8.40 -5.83 -2.14
CA ASP A 522 -8.87 -6.02 -0.77
C ASP A 522 -7.97 -5.34 0.25
N LYS A 523 -8.49 -5.12 1.46
CA LYS A 523 -7.69 -4.57 2.58
C LYS A 523 -6.43 -5.39 2.84
N ASN A 524 -5.29 -4.69 2.93
CA ASN A 524 -3.98 -5.26 3.21
C ASN A 524 -2.99 -4.18 3.68
N THR A 525 -1.76 -4.57 4.02
CA THR A 525 -0.71 -3.71 4.56
C THR A 525 0.04 -2.88 3.50
N LEU A 526 -0.10 -3.21 2.22
CA LEU A 526 0.67 -2.62 1.12
C LEU A 526 0.49 -1.11 0.95
N PRO A 527 -0.72 -0.51 1.03
CA PRO A 527 -0.89 0.93 0.80
C PRO A 527 0.00 1.78 1.71
N ALA A 528 0.06 1.46 3.02
CA ALA A 528 0.93 2.14 3.97
C ALA A 528 2.42 2.01 3.60
N VAL A 529 2.84 0.84 3.13
CA VAL A 529 4.22 0.56 2.70
C VAL A 529 4.57 1.35 1.44
N LEU A 530 3.69 1.36 0.43
CA LEU A 530 3.89 2.15 -0.79
C LEU A 530 3.93 3.65 -0.49
N LYS A 531 3.08 4.14 0.41
CA LYS A 531 3.09 5.54 0.86
C LYS A 531 4.44 5.90 1.47
N ARG A 532 4.99 5.02 2.34
CA ARG A 532 6.31 5.22 2.94
C ARG A 532 7.44 5.22 1.90
N ILE A 533 7.43 4.29 0.94
CA ILE A 533 8.45 4.26 -0.13
C ILE A 533 8.37 5.51 -1.01
N SER A 534 7.16 5.95 -1.37
CA SER A 534 6.93 7.17 -2.14
C SER A 534 7.47 8.40 -1.40
N GLY A 535 7.29 8.46 -0.07
CA GLY A 535 7.82 9.54 0.76
C GLY A 535 9.36 9.63 0.73
N MET A 536 10.06 8.51 0.57
CA MET A 536 11.53 8.46 0.46
C MET A 536 12.07 8.73 -0.95
N ARG A 537 11.20 8.88 -1.97
CA ARG A 537 11.61 8.90 -3.38
C ARG A 537 12.62 10.00 -3.70
N ILE A 538 12.41 11.21 -3.18
CA ILE A 538 13.28 12.37 -3.42
C ILE A 538 14.66 12.12 -2.80
N TRP A 539 14.69 11.68 -1.55
CA TRP A 539 15.94 11.35 -0.87
C TRP A 539 16.72 10.25 -1.62
N LEU A 540 16.01 9.20 -2.06
CA LEU A 540 16.55 8.10 -2.85
C LEU A 540 17.10 8.54 -4.22
N GLN A 541 16.56 9.60 -4.81
CA GLN A 541 17.04 10.16 -6.08
C GLN A 541 18.29 11.03 -5.90
N ASN A 542 18.45 11.65 -4.74
CA ASN A 542 19.55 12.56 -4.43
C ASN A 542 20.82 11.85 -3.91
N GLN A 543 20.86 10.52 -3.90
CA GLN A 543 22.05 9.77 -3.48
C GLN A 543 23.13 9.78 -4.57
N ASP A 544 24.41 9.84 -4.15
CA ASP A 544 25.55 9.79 -5.06
C ASP A 544 25.69 8.39 -5.70
N ALA A 545 25.48 8.33 -7.02
CA ALA A 545 25.55 7.11 -7.80
C ALA A 545 26.96 6.50 -7.87
N THR A 546 28.01 7.28 -7.61
CA THR A 546 29.39 6.80 -7.60
C THR A 546 29.78 6.13 -6.28
N GLN A 547 29.02 6.42 -5.22
CA GLN A 547 29.29 5.91 -3.89
C GLN A 547 28.71 4.49 -3.72
N GLN A 548 29.56 3.48 -3.87
CA GLN A 548 29.16 2.06 -3.70
C GLN A 548 29.07 1.61 -2.23
N ARG A 549 29.70 2.35 -1.31
CA ARG A 549 29.67 2.08 0.12
C ARG A 549 29.54 3.40 0.90
N ARG A 550 28.61 3.42 1.85
CA ARG A 550 28.38 4.52 2.78
C ARG A 550 27.87 3.93 4.09
N ASP A 551 28.69 3.99 5.13
CA ASP A 551 28.25 3.51 6.44
C ASP A 551 27.07 4.36 6.93
N GLY A 552 26.06 3.72 7.51
CA GLY A 552 24.86 4.40 8.03
C GLY A 552 23.84 4.88 6.99
N TRP A 553 24.04 4.67 5.68
CA TRP A 553 23.09 5.15 4.67
C TRP A 553 21.66 4.58 4.84
N TRP A 554 21.56 3.35 5.35
CA TRP A 554 20.28 2.74 5.67
C TRP A 554 19.62 3.42 6.88
N GLU A 555 20.40 3.85 7.88
CA GLU A 555 19.88 4.65 9.01
C GLU A 555 19.33 5.97 8.51
N ASP A 556 20.11 6.65 7.68
CA ASP A 556 19.73 7.94 7.11
C ASP A 556 18.44 7.82 6.31
N MET A 557 18.31 6.79 5.47
CA MET A 557 17.08 6.52 4.69
C MET A 557 15.83 6.43 5.59
N LEU A 558 15.97 5.83 6.77
CA LEU A 558 14.84 5.59 7.68
C LEU A 558 14.50 6.80 8.56
N GLN A 559 15.35 7.84 8.59
CA GLN A 559 15.07 9.04 9.38
C GLN A 559 13.76 9.72 8.95
N PRO A 560 12.93 10.19 9.89
CA PRO A 560 11.70 10.93 9.58
C PRO A 560 11.92 12.10 8.61
N SER A 561 13.02 12.84 8.77
CA SER A 561 13.38 13.99 7.93
C SER A 561 13.66 13.64 6.46
N ASN A 562 13.91 12.37 6.15
CA ASN A 562 14.25 11.90 4.81
C ASN A 562 13.05 11.25 4.09
N SER A 563 11.85 11.38 4.66
CA SER A 563 10.58 10.95 4.06
C SER A 563 9.53 12.05 4.19
N THR A 564 8.79 12.34 3.12
CA THR A 564 7.62 13.26 3.19
C THR A 564 6.42 12.64 3.89
N THR A 565 6.44 11.32 4.13
CA THR A 565 5.45 10.59 4.92
C THR A 565 6.10 10.12 6.20
N ASP A 566 5.73 10.73 7.32
CA ASP A 566 6.23 10.32 8.63
C ASP A 566 5.53 9.04 9.13
N VAL A 567 6.28 8.16 9.79
CA VAL A 567 5.73 7.05 10.56
C VAL A 567 5.81 7.49 12.02
N PRO A 568 4.68 7.72 12.71
CA PRO A 568 4.71 8.17 14.09
C PRO A 568 5.63 7.29 14.94
N PHE A 569 6.39 7.91 15.85
CA PHE A 569 7.38 7.20 16.68
C PHE A 569 6.79 6.02 17.48
N ASN A 570 5.50 6.09 17.82
CA ASN A 570 4.75 5.05 18.53
C ASN A 570 4.14 3.98 17.60
N ARG A 571 4.47 3.98 16.31
CA ARG A 571 3.91 3.06 15.31
C ARG A 571 4.98 2.28 14.58
N LEU A 572 4.60 1.08 14.19
CA LEU A 572 5.42 0.19 13.38
C LEU A 572 4.79 0.05 12.00
N LEU A 573 5.61 0.17 10.96
CA LEU A 573 5.19 -0.16 9.60
C LEU A 573 5.03 -1.69 9.51
N CYS A 574 3.81 -2.16 9.29
CA CYS A 574 3.56 -3.58 9.09
C CYS A 574 4.08 -3.99 7.71
N LEU A 575 5.08 -4.86 7.67
CA LEU A 575 5.78 -5.27 6.46
C LEU A 575 5.55 -6.75 6.11
N GLY A 576 4.89 -7.52 6.97
CA GLY A 576 4.61 -8.94 6.72
C GLY A 576 3.20 -9.20 6.25
#